data_AF-A0A9X2GA33-F1
#
_entry.id   AF-A0A9X2GA33-F1
#
_cell.length_a   1.000
_cell.length_b   1.000
_cell.length_c   1.000
_cell.angle_alpha   90.00
_cell.angle_beta   90.00
_cell.angle_gamma   90.00
#
_symmetry.space_group_name_H-M   'P 1'
#
loop_
_entity.id
_entity.type
_entity.pdbx_description
1 polymer ?
#
loop_
_entity_poly.entity_id
_entity_poly.type
_entity_poly.pdbx_seq_one_letter_code
_entity_poly.pdbx_strand_id
1 'polypeptide(L)'
;MSHKRSGLLWGLFTGLLAALVCAAGLGAAILFQQRLPSAVMTFGGGLPVSLGLSLLIAVMVALAIGAVRPRSLVLPPLAALYAGGAVAAGQITGKAVMDGAALRAPDRSGAGLRAELGDVTLDNLNAGLGDALSLYRGTLTETWAAWLCIAVAALAAFALVTLRVARVRRAQRAEEAAAQAEEDQEPEYRAPFEPAQQPAPKPATDLFTPRDPARD
;
A
#
# COMPACT_ATOMS: atom_id res chain seq x y z
N MET A 1 33.19 -9.68 0.48
CA MET A 1 31.81 -9.60 1.03
C MET A 1 30.91 -8.92 0.02
N SER A 2 30.10 -9.69 -0.72
CA SER A 2 29.20 -9.16 -1.75
C SER A 2 28.05 -8.41 -1.10
N HIS A 3 27.96 -7.09 -1.31
CA HIS A 3 26.82 -6.30 -0.84
C HIS A 3 25.54 -6.93 -1.41
N LYS A 4 24.68 -7.48 -0.53
CA LYS A 4 23.30 -7.86 -0.87
C LYS A 4 22.64 -6.62 -1.47
N ARG A 5 22.53 -6.57 -2.80
CA ARG A 5 21.94 -5.44 -3.52
C ARG A 5 20.57 -5.18 -2.92
N SER A 6 20.42 -4.01 -2.34
CA SER A 6 19.18 -3.53 -1.73
C SER A 6 18.09 -3.54 -2.80
N GLY A 7 17.10 -4.43 -2.69
CA GLY A 7 15.93 -4.49 -3.58
C GLY A 7 15.03 -3.26 -3.50
N LEU A 8 15.44 -2.23 -2.74
CA LEU A 8 14.68 -0.99 -2.51
C LEU A 8 14.47 -0.19 -3.80
N LEU A 9 15.50 -0.03 -4.63
CA LEU A 9 15.40 0.74 -5.88
C LEU A 9 14.39 0.12 -6.86
N TRP A 10 14.44 -1.20 -7.02
CA TRP A 10 13.48 -1.91 -7.86
C TRP A 10 12.06 -1.86 -7.28
N GLY A 11 11.91 -1.90 -5.95
CA GLY A 11 10.60 -1.77 -5.29
C GLY A 11 9.99 -0.38 -5.48
N LEU A 12 10.83 0.65 -5.45
CA LEU A 12 10.44 2.03 -5.73
C LEU A 12 9.97 2.20 -7.18
N PHE A 13 10.78 1.71 -8.13
CA PHE A 13 10.52 1.85 -9.56
C PHE A 13 9.25 1.10 -9.98
N THR A 14 9.07 -0.12 -9.49
CA THR A 14 7.86 -0.92 -9.75
C THR A 14 6.62 -0.30 -9.10
N GLY A 15 6.74 0.24 -7.89
CA GLY A 15 5.67 0.99 -7.23
C GLY A 15 5.26 2.24 -8.00
N LEU A 16 6.25 3.00 -8.52
CA LEU A 16 6.01 4.20 -9.33
C LEU A 16 5.31 3.85 -10.66
N LEU A 17 5.79 2.83 -11.37
CA LEU A 17 5.16 2.38 -12.61
C LEU A 17 3.72 1.93 -12.37
N ALA A 18 3.49 1.13 -11.34
CA ALA A 18 2.14 0.69 -10.96
C ALA A 18 1.24 1.88 -10.64
N ALA A 19 1.74 2.87 -9.89
CA ALA A 19 1.02 4.09 -9.56
C ALA A 19 0.65 4.90 -10.82
N LEU A 20 1.56 5.05 -11.77
CA LEU A 20 1.29 5.76 -13.04
C LEU A 20 0.24 5.04 -13.89
N VAL A 21 0.34 3.72 -14.03
CA VAL A 21 -0.66 2.92 -14.77
C VAL A 21 -2.03 3.00 -14.09
N CYS A 22 -2.05 2.93 -12.76
CA CYS A 22 -3.26 3.09 -11.97
C CYS A 22 -3.87 4.50 -12.11
N ALA A 23 -3.05 5.55 -12.11
CA ALA A 23 -3.49 6.92 -12.31
C ALA A 23 -4.11 7.12 -13.71
N ALA A 24 -3.45 6.61 -14.75
CA ALA A 24 -3.98 6.63 -16.10
C ALA A 24 -5.29 5.86 -16.22
N GLY A 25 -5.37 4.68 -15.59
CA GLY A 25 -6.59 3.87 -15.54
C GLY A 25 -7.74 4.56 -14.82
N LEU A 26 -7.47 5.24 -13.69
CA LEU A 26 -8.48 6.03 -12.97
C LEU A 26 -8.95 7.23 -13.80
N GLY A 27 -8.03 7.95 -14.44
CA GLY A 27 -8.38 9.06 -15.33
C GLY A 27 -9.28 8.62 -16.49
N ALA A 28 -8.98 7.46 -17.10
CA ALA A 28 -9.84 6.85 -18.11
C ALA A 28 -11.19 6.41 -17.54
N ALA A 29 -11.23 5.83 -16.33
CA ALA A 29 -12.48 5.43 -15.68
C ALA A 29 -13.40 6.63 -15.40
N ILE A 30 -12.82 7.78 -15.02
CA ILE A 30 -13.56 9.04 -14.83
C ILE A 30 -14.12 9.56 -16.16
N LEU A 31 -13.30 9.55 -17.23
CA LEU A 31 -13.75 9.97 -18.57
C LEU A 31 -14.91 9.14 -19.10
N PHE A 32 -14.87 7.82 -18.89
CA PHE A 32 -15.90 6.90 -19.36
C PHE A 32 -16.96 6.59 -18.31
N GLN A 33 -17.00 7.34 -17.20
CA GLN A 33 -17.94 7.12 -16.10
C GLN A 33 -19.41 7.17 -16.58
N GLN A 34 -19.72 8.03 -17.55
CA GLN A 34 -21.06 8.15 -18.15
C GLN A 34 -21.49 6.97 -19.04
N ARG A 35 -20.60 6.03 -19.33
CA ARG A 35 -20.92 4.79 -20.08
C ARG A 35 -21.34 3.65 -19.16
N LEU A 36 -21.17 3.81 -17.84
CA LEU A 36 -21.54 2.77 -16.88
C LEU A 36 -23.07 2.75 -16.65
N PRO A 37 -23.65 1.57 -16.36
CA PRO A 37 -25.08 1.44 -16.11
C PRO A 37 -25.52 2.41 -15.01
N SER A 38 -26.62 3.14 -15.26
CA SER A 38 -27.15 4.15 -14.34
C SER A 38 -27.36 3.62 -12.93
N ALA A 39 -27.80 2.37 -12.78
CA ALA A 39 -27.98 1.70 -11.49
C ALA A 39 -26.71 1.70 -10.60
N VAL A 40 -25.53 1.63 -11.21
CA VAL A 40 -24.23 1.63 -10.51
C VAL A 40 -23.81 3.05 -10.13
N MET A 41 -24.21 4.06 -10.92
CA MET A 41 -23.92 5.48 -10.65
C MET A 41 -24.90 6.12 -9.67
N THR A 42 -26.15 5.67 -9.64
CA THR A 42 -27.19 6.23 -8.75
C THR A 42 -27.04 5.76 -7.31
N PHE A 43 -26.41 4.61 -7.07
CA PHE A 43 -26.20 4.09 -5.73
C PHE A 43 -25.13 4.90 -4.99
N GLY A 44 -25.55 5.65 -3.96
CA GLY A 44 -24.65 6.47 -3.13
C GLY A 44 -23.92 7.58 -3.91
N GLY A 45 -24.49 8.06 -5.03
CA GLY A 45 -23.88 9.09 -5.87
C GLY A 45 -22.57 8.68 -6.55
N GLY A 46 -22.34 7.37 -6.75
CA GLY A 46 -21.12 6.84 -7.38
C GLY A 46 -19.90 6.77 -6.45
N LEU A 47 -20.01 7.26 -5.21
CA LEU A 47 -18.94 7.24 -4.21
C LEU A 47 -18.42 5.83 -3.87
N PRO A 48 -19.27 4.78 -3.78
CA PRO A 48 -18.80 3.41 -3.54
C PRO A 48 -17.89 2.88 -4.65
N VAL A 49 -18.15 3.27 -5.91
CA VAL A 49 -17.35 2.86 -7.07
C VAL A 49 -15.98 3.54 -7.03
N SER A 50 -15.94 4.83 -6.73
CA SER A 50 -14.71 5.60 -6.56
C SER A 50 -13.84 5.07 -5.41
N LEU A 51 -14.48 4.65 -4.30
CA LEU A 51 -13.80 4.01 -3.19
C LEU A 51 -13.25 2.63 -3.57
N GLY A 52 -14.04 1.83 -4.29
CA GLY A 52 -13.61 0.53 -4.79
C GLY A 52 -12.39 0.63 -5.72
N LEU A 53 -12.40 1.59 -6.64
CA LEU A 53 -11.25 1.91 -7.50
C LEU A 53 -10.04 2.37 -6.69
N SER A 54 -10.22 3.23 -5.70
CA SER A 54 -9.14 3.67 -4.81
C SER A 54 -8.50 2.52 -4.03
N LEU A 55 -9.32 1.56 -3.55
CA LEU A 55 -8.84 0.33 -2.92
C LEU A 55 -8.09 -0.56 -3.91
N LEU A 56 -8.59 -0.72 -5.14
CA LEU A 56 -7.93 -1.49 -6.18
C LEU A 56 -6.52 -0.92 -6.49
N ILE A 57 -6.41 0.40 -6.59
CA ILE A 57 -5.13 1.10 -6.79
C ILE A 57 -4.19 0.83 -5.62
N ALA A 58 -4.69 0.97 -4.38
CA ALA A 58 -3.90 0.68 -3.19
C ALA A 58 -3.37 -0.77 -3.17
N VAL A 59 -4.20 -1.74 -3.55
CA VAL A 59 -3.81 -3.16 -3.65
C VAL A 59 -2.74 -3.34 -4.72
N MET A 60 -2.93 -2.79 -5.92
CA MET A 60 -1.97 -2.91 -7.03
C MET A 60 -0.61 -2.31 -6.67
N VAL A 61 -0.59 -1.11 -6.09
CA VAL A 61 0.63 -0.44 -5.64
C VAL A 61 1.31 -1.24 -4.51
N ALA A 62 0.53 -1.71 -3.53
CA ALA A 62 1.06 -2.51 -2.43
C ALA A 62 1.64 -3.86 -2.91
N LEU A 63 1.01 -4.51 -3.89
CA LEU A 63 1.51 -5.75 -4.49
C LEU A 63 2.80 -5.51 -5.27
N ALA A 64 2.87 -4.46 -6.09
CA ALA A 64 4.07 -4.12 -6.86
C ALA A 64 5.27 -3.86 -5.95
N ILE A 65 5.09 -3.02 -4.92
CA ILE A 65 6.13 -2.72 -3.94
C ILE A 65 6.50 -3.96 -3.11
N GLY A 66 5.48 -4.76 -2.73
CA GLY A 66 5.65 -5.96 -1.93
C GLY A 66 6.31 -7.14 -2.64
N ALA A 67 6.36 -7.14 -3.98
CA ALA A 67 6.95 -8.21 -4.79
C ALA A 67 8.49 -8.19 -4.79
N VAL A 68 9.11 -7.02 -4.62
CA VAL A 68 10.56 -6.88 -4.91
C VAL A 68 11.48 -7.22 -3.73
N ARG A 69 11.06 -6.99 -2.47
CA ARG A 69 11.64 -7.47 -1.18
C ARG A 69 11.32 -6.43 -0.10
N PRO A 70 10.33 -6.68 0.78
CA PRO A 70 9.90 -5.70 1.76
C PRO A 70 10.76 -5.77 3.03
N ARG A 71 12.04 -5.37 2.93
CA ARG A 71 12.93 -5.30 4.12
C ARG A 71 13.00 -3.92 4.74
N SER A 72 12.71 -2.86 3.98
CA SER A 72 12.87 -1.48 4.44
C SER A 72 11.59 -0.92 5.08
N LEU A 73 11.75 -0.26 6.23
CA LEU A 73 10.70 0.48 6.95
C LEU A 73 10.28 1.78 6.23
N VAL A 74 10.99 2.17 5.16
CA VAL A 74 10.67 3.35 4.35
C VAL A 74 9.62 3.03 3.26
N LEU A 75 9.39 1.75 2.95
CA LEU A 75 8.42 1.32 1.93
C LEU A 75 6.96 1.64 2.28
N PRO A 76 6.49 1.51 3.53
CA PRO A 76 5.10 1.85 3.89
C PRO A 76 4.71 3.32 3.62
N PRO A 77 5.45 4.35 4.08
CA PRO A 77 5.07 5.73 3.80
C PRO A 77 5.17 6.05 2.30
N LEU A 78 6.12 5.46 1.57
CA LEU A 78 6.21 5.62 0.11
C LEU A 78 5.04 4.97 -0.63
N ALA A 79 4.59 3.80 -0.19
CA ALA A 79 3.41 3.16 -0.76
C ALA A 79 2.15 3.99 -0.55
N ALA A 80 2.01 4.61 0.63
CA ALA A 80 0.91 5.54 0.91
C ALA A 80 0.96 6.76 -0.02
N LEU A 81 2.13 7.36 -0.20
CA LEU A 81 2.35 8.49 -1.10
C LEU A 81 2.07 8.12 -2.57
N TYR A 82 2.51 6.95 -3.02
CA TYR A 82 2.26 6.51 -4.40
C TYR A 82 0.79 6.18 -4.65
N ALA A 83 0.10 5.51 -3.72
CA ALA A 83 -1.31 5.20 -3.88
C ALA A 83 -2.18 6.47 -3.81
N GLY A 84 -1.95 7.33 -2.82
CA GLY A 84 -2.66 8.61 -2.70
C GLY A 84 -2.37 9.55 -3.88
N GLY A 85 -1.11 9.64 -4.29
CA GLY A 85 -0.68 10.41 -5.45
C GLY A 85 -1.26 9.90 -6.77
N ALA A 86 -1.37 8.58 -6.95
CA ALA A 86 -1.99 7.99 -8.13
C ALA A 86 -3.48 8.34 -8.23
N VAL A 87 -4.21 8.30 -7.10
CA VAL A 87 -5.62 8.69 -7.06
C VAL A 87 -5.79 10.17 -7.37
N ALA A 88 -4.99 11.04 -6.74
CA ALA A 88 -5.04 12.48 -7.00
C ALA A 88 -4.69 12.81 -8.47
N ALA A 89 -3.61 12.23 -9.00
CA ALA A 89 -3.22 12.42 -10.39
C ALA A 89 -4.30 11.94 -11.36
N GLY A 90 -4.89 10.75 -11.12
CA GLY A 90 -5.98 10.25 -11.96
C GLY A 90 -7.21 11.15 -11.93
N GLN A 91 -7.59 11.68 -10.75
CA GLN A 91 -8.71 12.62 -10.60
C GLN A 91 -8.45 13.92 -11.36
N ILE A 92 -7.26 14.50 -11.22
CA ILE A 92 -6.88 15.74 -11.91
C ILE A 92 -6.85 15.51 -13.42
N THR A 93 -6.21 14.45 -13.90
CA THR A 93 -6.09 14.18 -15.34
C THR A 93 -7.45 13.91 -15.98
N GLY A 94 -8.29 13.08 -15.36
CA GLY A 94 -9.64 12.79 -15.86
C GLY A 94 -10.50 14.05 -15.94
N LYS A 95 -10.50 14.84 -14.86
CA LYS A 95 -11.27 16.09 -14.79
C LYS A 95 -10.76 17.16 -15.76
N ALA A 96 -9.44 17.35 -15.86
CA ALA A 96 -8.85 18.33 -16.76
C ALA A 96 -9.19 18.06 -18.23
N VAL A 97 -9.17 16.79 -18.65
CA VAL A 97 -9.58 16.41 -20.01
C VAL A 97 -11.07 16.66 -20.23
N MET A 98 -11.94 16.36 -19.25
CA MET A 98 -13.37 16.64 -19.34
C MET A 98 -13.67 18.14 -19.43
N ASP A 99 -13.10 18.93 -18.52
CA ASP A 99 -13.33 20.37 -18.44
C ASP A 99 -12.78 21.05 -19.71
N GLY A 100 -11.60 20.66 -20.19
CA GLY A 100 -11.03 21.17 -21.44
C GLY A 100 -11.83 20.79 -22.68
N ALA A 101 -12.36 19.56 -22.74
CA ALA A 101 -13.24 19.15 -23.83
C ALA A 101 -14.58 19.93 -23.82
N ALA A 102 -15.13 20.19 -22.63
CA ALA A 102 -16.34 21.00 -22.46
C ALA A 102 -16.15 22.45 -22.93
N LEU A 103 -14.98 23.04 -22.65
CA LEU A 103 -14.63 24.39 -23.09
C LEU A 103 -14.53 24.53 -24.62
N ARG A 104 -14.10 23.48 -25.33
CA ARG A 104 -13.96 23.50 -26.79
C ARG A 104 -15.22 23.14 -27.56
N ALA A 105 -16.12 22.35 -26.96
CA ALA A 105 -17.35 21.90 -27.60
C ALA A 105 -18.57 22.20 -26.72
N PRO A 106 -18.91 23.49 -26.49
CA PRO A 106 -20.01 23.89 -25.63
C PRO A 106 -21.37 23.34 -26.11
N ASP A 107 -21.58 23.15 -27.41
CA ASP A 107 -22.84 22.60 -27.94
C ASP A 107 -23.07 21.12 -27.58
N ARG A 108 -22.03 20.37 -27.17
CA ARG A 108 -22.16 19.01 -26.64
C ARG A 108 -22.55 18.98 -25.15
N SER A 109 -22.46 20.12 -24.46
CA SER A 109 -22.74 20.19 -23.02
C SER A 109 -24.23 20.06 -22.69
N GLY A 110 -25.13 20.36 -23.64
CA GLY A 110 -26.58 20.28 -23.46
C GLY A 110 -27.20 18.88 -23.54
N ALA A 111 -26.51 17.88 -24.12
CA ALA A 111 -27.05 16.53 -24.35
C ALA A 111 -26.36 15.40 -23.54
N GLY A 112 -25.59 15.77 -22.51
CA GLY A 112 -24.75 14.84 -21.77
C GLY A 112 -23.39 14.72 -22.45
N LEU A 113 -22.42 15.45 -21.90
CA LEU A 113 -21.05 15.50 -22.39
C LEU A 113 -20.39 14.12 -22.26
N ARG A 114 -20.58 13.27 -23.26
CA ARG A 114 -19.91 11.97 -23.36
C ARG A 114 -18.51 12.21 -23.91
N ALA A 115 -17.50 12.12 -23.05
CA ALA A 115 -16.12 12.17 -23.49
C ALA A 115 -15.85 11.05 -24.52
N GLU A 116 -15.31 11.41 -25.66
CA GLU A 116 -14.88 10.49 -26.71
C GLU A 116 -13.37 10.25 -26.62
N LEU A 117 -12.90 9.15 -27.23
CA LEU A 117 -11.47 8.83 -27.23
C LEU A 117 -10.63 9.93 -27.91
N GLY A 118 -11.22 10.66 -28.87
CA GLY A 118 -10.61 11.81 -29.54
C GLY A 118 -10.48 13.06 -28.66
N ASP A 119 -11.15 13.11 -27.50
CA ASP A 119 -11.05 14.25 -26.57
C ASP A 119 -9.79 14.15 -25.68
N VAL A 120 -9.11 12.99 -25.67
CA VAL A 120 -7.85 12.78 -24.94
C VAL A 120 -6.70 13.44 -25.70
N THR A 121 -6.59 14.76 -25.57
CA THR A 121 -5.54 15.57 -26.19
C THR A 121 -4.80 16.40 -25.14
N LEU A 122 -3.52 16.69 -25.41
CA LEU A 122 -2.70 17.53 -24.53
C LEU A 122 -3.28 18.94 -24.37
N ASP A 123 -3.92 19.46 -25.41
CA ASP A 123 -4.50 20.79 -25.33
C ASP A 123 -5.73 20.83 -24.42
N ASN A 124 -6.61 19.82 -24.49
CA ASN A 124 -7.78 19.74 -23.59
C ASN A 124 -7.30 19.59 -22.14
N LEU A 125 -6.30 18.74 -21.92
CA LEU A 125 -5.68 18.60 -20.60
C LEU A 125 -5.15 19.95 -20.08
N ASN A 126 -4.42 20.71 -20.91
CA ASN A 126 -3.83 21.97 -20.48
C ASN A 126 -4.88 23.06 -20.26
N ALA A 127 -5.91 23.11 -21.11
CA ALA A 127 -7.01 24.06 -21.02
C ALA A 127 -7.86 23.84 -19.74
N GLY A 128 -8.14 22.58 -19.39
CA GLY A 128 -8.95 22.25 -18.20
C GLY A 128 -8.14 22.10 -16.91
N LEU A 129 -6.81 22.23 -16.94
CA LEU A 129 -5.96 21.96 -15.76
C LEU A 129 -6.26 22.91 -14.59
N GLY A 130 -6.53 24.18 -14.88
CA GLY A 130 -6.88 25.18 -13.87
C GLY A 130 -8.18 24.83 -13.13
N ASP A 131 -9.22 24.46 -13.87
CA ASP A 131 -10.53 24.07 -13.32
C ASP A 131 -10.47 22.69 -12.64
N ALA A 132 -9.61 21.79 -13.11
CA ALA A 132 -9.36 20.53 -12.43
C ALA A 132 -8.71 20.74 -11.06
N LEU A 133 -7.71 21.62 -10.96
CA LEU A 133 -7.04 21.97 -9.70
C LEU A 133 -7.96 22.71 -8.73
N SER A 134 -8.98 23.41 -9.23
CA SER A 134 -9.99 24.07 -8.38
C SER A 134 -10.75 23.07 -7.49
N LEU A 135 -10.80 21.78 -7.89
CA LEU A 135 -11.39 20.69 -7.10
C LEU A 135 -10.80 20.57 -5.69
N TYR A 136 -9.54 20.97 -5.49
CA TYR A 136 -8.88 20.90 -4.17
C TYR A 136 -8.75 22.25 -3.49
N ARG A 137 -9.19 23.34 -4.13
CA ARG A 137 -9.18 24.70 -3.55
C ARG A 137 -10.48 25.07 -2.84
N GLY A 138 -11.56 24.33 -3.08
CA GLY A 138 -12.87 24.58 -2.48
C GLY A 138 -12.94 24.28 -0.98
N THR A 139 -14.10 24.60 -0.37
CA THR A 139 -14.34 24.31 1.04
C THR A 139 -14.34 22.80 1.32
N LEU A 140 -13.96 22.39 2.53
CA LEU A 140 -13.87 20.97 2.88
C LEU A 140 -15.21 20.24 2.70
N THR A 141 -16.32 20.94 2.88
CA THR A 141 -17.70 20.45 2.70
C THR A 141 -18.03 20.05 1.25
N GLU A 142 -17.32 20.61 0.27
CA GLU A 142 -17.53 20.31 -1.16
C GLU A 142 -16.47 19.32 -1.67
N THR A 143 -15.29 19.33 -1.08
CA THR A 143 -14.12 18.57 -1.57
C THR A 143 -13.85 17.27 -0.80
N TRP A 144 -14.58 17.03 0.30
CA TRP A 144 -14.35 15.89 1.21
C TRP A 144 -14.30 14.53 0.50
N ALA A 145 -15.14 14.30 -0.51
CA ALA A 145 -15.20 13.01 -1.20
C ALA A 145 -13.91 12.70 -1.96
N ALA A 146 -13.30 13.72 -2.59
CA ALA A 146 -12.02 13.58 -3.28
C ALA A 146 -10.89 13.28 -2.28
N TRP A 147 -10.83 14.04 -1.18
CA TRP A 147 -9.88 13.82 -0.09
C TRP A 147 -10.04 12.45 0.57
N LEU A 148 -11.28 11.98 0.73
CA LEU A 148 -11.58 10.68 1.33
C LEU A 148 -11.09 9.53 0.44
N CYS A 149 -11.22 9.63 -0.89
CA CYS A 149 -10.66 8.63 -1.81
C CYS A 149 -9.12 8.55 -1.70
N ILE A 150 -8.45 9.70 -1.62
CA ILE A 150 -7.00 9.78 -1.43
C ILE A 150 -6.60 9.17 -0.08
N ALA A 151 -7.30 9.52 0.99
CA ALA A 151 -7.03 9.02 2.34
C ALA A 151 -7.21 7.50 2.43
N VAL A 152 -8.31 6.97 1.86
CA VAL A 152 -8.57 5.52 1.84
C VAL A 152 -7.48 4.78 1.05
N ALA A 153 -7.08 5.28 -0.11
CA ALA A 153 -6.01 4.66 -0.89
C ALA A 153 -4.68 4.67 -0.13
N ALA A 154 -4.31 5.80 0.47
CA ALA A 154 -3.07 5.96 1.22
C ALA A 154 -3.04 5.04 2.45
N LEU A 155 -4.11 5.01 3.24
CA LEU A 155 -4.22 4.18 4.44
C LEU A 155 -4.23 2.69 4.11
N ALA A 156 -4.97 2.28 3.08
CA ALA A 156 -5.01 0.89 2.66
C ALA A 156 -3.64 0.41 2.16
N ALA A 157 -2.95 1.20 1.32
CA ALA A 157 -1.62 0.87 0.84
C ALA A 157 -0.61 0.79 2.01
N PHE A 158 -0.68 1.75 2.94
CA PHE A 158 0.14 1.73 4.14
C PHE A 158 -0.11 0.47 4.97
N ALA A 159 -1.36 0.13 5.26
CA ALA A 159 -1.74 -1.05 6.04
C ALA A 159 -1.29 -2.36 5.37
N LEU A 160 -1.49 -2.50 4.05
CA LEU A 160 -1.10 -3.71 3.31
C LEU A 160 0.42 -3.90 3.30
N VAL A 161 1.18 -2.82 3.08
CA VAL A 161 2.65 -2.89 3.05
C VAL A 161 3.22 -3.10 4.45
N THR A 162 2.69 -2.42 5.48
CA THR A 162 3.11 -2.65 6.88
C THR A 162 2.87 -4.09 7.32
N LEU A 163 1.69 -4.65 7.05
CA LEU A 163 1.37 -6.05 7.36
C LEU A 163 2.34 -7.01 6.66
N ARG A 164 2.67 -6.76 5.39
CA ARG A 164 3.59 -7.61 4.63
C ARG A 164 5.03 -7.50 5.13
N VAL A 165 5.51 -6.29 5.44
CA VAL A 165 6.82 -6.07 6.08
C VAL A 165 6.88 -6.79 7.43
N ALA A 166 5.83 -6.68 8.25
CA ALA A 166 5.76 -7.37 9.55
C ALA A 166 5.79 -8.90 9.40
N ARG A 167 5.03 -9.46 8.45
CA ARG A 167 5.05 -10.90 8.16
C ARG A 167 6.42 -11.38 7.68
N VAL A 168 7.07 -10.66 6.78
CA VAL A 168 8.41 -11.03 6.28
C VAL A 168 9.47 -10.96 7.37
N ARG A 169 9.39 -9.98 8.28
CA ARG A 169 10.30 -9.92 9.44
C ARG A 169 10.03 -11.04 10.45
N ARG A 170 8.78 -11.42 10.68
CA ARG A 170 8.43 -12.57 11.54
C ARG A 170 8.96 -13.88 10.94
N ALA A 171 8.79 -14.08 9.63
CA ALA A 171 9.33 -15.25 8.93
C ALA A 171 10.87 -15.30 9.03
N GLN A 172 11.55 -14.16 8.83
CA GLN A 172 13.02 -14.09 8.99
C GLN A 172 13.47 -14.41 10.42
N ARG A 173 12.78 -13.90 11.45
CA ARG A 173 13.10 -14.25 12.84
C ARG A 173 12.84 -15.73 13.14
N ALA A 174 11.81 -16.32 12.54
CA ALA A 174 11.53 -17.75 12.69
C ALA A 174 12.58 -18.61 11.97
N GLU A 175 13.04 -18.20 10.79
CA GLU A 175 14.15 -18.82 10.07
C GLU A 175 15.47 -18.68 10.84
N GLU A 176 15.75 -17.50 11.40
CA GLU A 176 16.93 -17.26 12.24
C GLU A 176 16.88 -18.08 13.54
N ALA A 177 15.71 -18.19 14.18
CA ALA A 177 15.52 -19.04 15.37
C ALA A 177 15.58 -20.54 15.04
N ALA A 178 15.10 -20.96 13.87
CA ALA A 178 15.21 -22.34 13.41
C ALA A 178 16.66 -22.70 13.04
N ALA A 179 17.39 -21.78 12.40
CA ALA A 179 18.81 -21.96 12.12
C ALA A 179 19.65 -22.01 13.40
N GLN A 180 19.32 -21.19 14.41
CA GLN A 180 19.96 -21.28 15.73
C GLN A 180 19.58 -22.57 16.48
N ALA A 181 18.34 -23.03 16.37
CA ALA A 181 17.92 -24.30 16.96
C ALA A 181 18.53 -25.52 16.24
N GLU A 182 18.84 -25.41 14.95
CA GLU A 182 19.60 -26.40 14.19
C GLU A 182 21.10 -26.36 14.55
N GLU A 183 21.70 -25.18 14.75
CA GLU A 183 23.07 -25.05 15.28
C GLU A 183 23.18 -25.60 16.72
N ASP A 184 22.18 -25.40 17.58
CA ASP A 184 22.11 -26.01 18.93
C ASP A 184 21.79 -27.53 18.88
N GLN A 185 21.31 -28.05 17.75
CA GLN A 185 21.02 -29.48 17.53
C GLN A 185 22.08 -30.20 16.70
N GLU A 186 23.11 -29.50 16.19
CA GLU A 186 24.29 -30.19 15.69
C GLU A 186 24.85 -31.00 16.85
N PRO A 187 24.91 -32.35 16.73
CA PRO A 187 25.42 -33.17 17.82
C PRO A 187 26.85 -32.70 18.05
N GLU A 188 27.12 -32.12 19.23
CA GLU A 188 28.46 -31.81 19.70
C GLU A 188 29.36 -32.96 19.26
N TYR A 189 30.22 -32.70 18.27
CA TYR A 189 31.17 -33.68 17.80
C TYR A 189 32.17 -33.88 18.92
N ARG A 190 31.80 -34.78 19.84
CA ARG A 190 32.55 -35.11 21.03
C ARG A 190 33.80 -35.81 20.55
N ALA A 191 34.88 -35.05 20.42
CA ALA A 191 36.18 -35.63 20.14
C ALA A 191 36.45 -36.72 21.21
N PRO A 192 36.93 -37.92 20.84
CA PRO A 192 37.08 -39.05 21.78
C PRO A 192 37.99 -38.82 23.01
N PHE A 193 38.58 -37.63 23.15
CA PHE A 193 39.59 -37.31 24.16
C PHE A 193 39.34 -36.00 24.93
N GLU A 194 38.13 -35.45 24.93
CA GLU A 194 37.81 -34.41 25.91
C GLU A 194 37.54 -35.03 27.29
N PRO A 195 38.26 -34.61 28.36
CA PRO A 195 38.01 -35.10 29.70
C PRO A 195 36.60 -34.70 30.13
N ALA A 196 35.85 -35.65 30.69
CA ALA A 196 34.46 -35.50 31.09
C ALA A 196 34.24 -34.21 31.89
N GLN A 197 33.53 -33.25 31.30
CA GLN A 197 33.02 -32.10 32.05
C GLN A 197 32.11 -32.63 33.17
N GLN A 198 32.42 -32.24 34.39
CA GLN A 198 31.62 -32.56 35.57
C GLN A 198 30.20 -32.02 35.38
N PRO A 199 29.16 -32.80 35.74
CA PRO A 199 27.79 -32.32 35.64
C PRO A 199 27.61 -31.06 36.49
N ALA A 200 26.99 -30.04 35.90
CA ALA A 200 26.66 -28.80 36.59
C ALA A 200 25.90 -29.10 37.90
N PRO A 201 26.23 -28.43 39.01
CA PRO A 201 25.59 -28.67 40.29
C PRO A 201 24.08 -28.39 40.17
N LYS A 202 23.26 -29.41 40.41
CA LYS A 202 21.82 -29.27 40.60
C LYS A 202 21.56 -28.27 41.74
N PRO A 203 20.55 -27.40 41.65
CA PRO A 203 20.18 -26.52 42.73
C PRO A 203 19.80 -27.37 43.94
N ALA A 204 20.50 -27.18 45.06
CA ALA A 204 20.19 -27.83 46.32
C ALA A 204 18.83 -27.33 46.81
N THR A 205 17.77 -28.09 46.58
CA THR A 205 16.59 -28.03 47.42
C THR A 205 16.99 -28.49 48.81
N ASP A 206 17.17 -27.51 49.69
CA ASP A 206 17.60 -27.63 51.07
C ASP A 206 16.64 -28.55 51.85
N LEU A 207 17.08 -29.78 52.11
CA LEU A 207 16.35 -30.79 52.88
C LEU A 207 16.37 -30.51 54.41
N PHE A 208 16.91 -29.36 54.82
CA PHE A 208 17.15 -28.98 56.21
C PHE A 208 16.50 -27.65 56.65
N THR A 209 15.57 -27.09 55.86
CA THR A 209 14.76 -25.97 56.35
C THR A 209 13.60 -26.51 57.20
N PRO A 210 13.47 -26.13 58.48
CA PRO A 210 12.33 -26.51 59.31
C PRO A 210 11.06 -25.87 58.75
N ARG A 211 9.99 -26.68 58.62
CA ARG A 211 8.64 -26.20 58.34
C ARG A 211 8.17 -25.29 59.48
N ASP A 212 7.75 -24.07 59.17
CA ASP A 212 6.92 -23.29 60.09
C ASP A 212 5.57 -24.00 60.31
N PRO A 213 5.06 -24.05 61.56
CA PRO A 213 3.82 -24.76 61.88
C PRO A 213 2.59 -23.96 61.46
N ALA A 214 1.57 -24.68 61.01
CA ALA A 214 0.25 -24.16 60.67
C ALA A 214 -0.50 -23.59 61.90
N ARG A 215 -1.18 -22.46 61.68
CA ARG A 215 -2.35 -21.89 62.40
C ARG A 215 -3.03 -20.94 61.40
N ASP A 216 -4.31 -21.01 61.04
CA ASP A 216 -5.47 -21.82 61.43
C ASP A 216 -6.27 -22.16 60.15
#